data_AF-R4LRK0-F1
#
_entry.id   AF-R4LRK0-F1
#
_cell.length_a   1.000
_cell.length_b   1.000
_cell.length_c   1.000
_cell.angle_alpha   90.00
_cell.angle_beta   90.00
_cell.angle_gamma   90.00
#
_symmetry.space_group_name_H-M   'P 1'
#
loop_
_entity.id
_entity.type
_entity.pdbx_description
1 polymer ?
#
loop_
_entity_poly.entity_id
_entity_poly.type
_entity_poly.pdbx_seq_one_letter_code
_entity_poly.pdbx_strand_id
1 'polypeptide(L)'
;MLTMGEVHTGLLRGAVPVMSEDARGLVDLVAGEPVLWSERPIGYASSPVVPVGVDCMLNPAGIARRVRGIGTVLHRAAITAGQVVQGSAYAAVVPAGSSTRQPWSYYMSQPGVVEVTGRIRWPDLAVDLARHTRSGLDAGAVAARALDRVQDGVQAAGPPRLRSGRTRLRWVADTSDGDVRVRFELGADDRRVIRLTVPVLEPGRLAALCEDVALHDWLLTTLIETVRKAAIGVLPRDEVLLRLSPAIDCLLHLWMPDSRGDDLTAQVWSVLEARPGFSRQWQTLVHRIRDQLSAGAVAAAAAVSGQ
;
A
#
# COMPACT_ATOMS: atom_id res chain seq x y z
N MET A 1 21.77 4.25 9.25
CA MET A 1 20.37 4.71 9.28
C MET A 1 19.55 3.78 8.42
N LEU A 2 18.29 3.55 8.79
CA LEU A 2 17.31 2.84 7.96
C LEU A 2 16.06 3.70 7.86
N THR A 3 15.24 3.46 6.86
CA THR A 3 13.87 3.95 6.82
C THR A 3 12.94 2.74 6.74
N MET A 4 11.81 2.77 7.44
CA MET A 4 10.85 1.70 7.37
C MET A 4 9.42 2.22 7.36
N GLY A 5 8.50 1.39 6.90
CA GLY A 5 7.08 1.65 7.03
C GLY A 5 6.21 0.46 6.69
N GLU A 6 4.91 0.69 6.75
CA GLU A 6 3.89 -0.26 6.35
C GLU A 6 2.71 0.47 5.71
N VAL A 7 2.16 -0.13 4.65
CA VAL A 7 0.98 0.36 3.93
C VAL A 7 -0.09 -0.74 3.97
N HIS A 8 -1.29 -0.39 4.39
CA HIS A 8 -2.47 -1.25 4.30
C HIS A 8 -3.31 -0.73 3.14
N THR A 9 -3.69 -1.60 2.21
CA THR A 9 -4.48 -1.24 1.03
C THR A 9 -5.74 -2.09 0.98
N GLY A 10 -6.89 -1.47 0.69
CA GLY A 10 -8.14 -2.19 0.49
C GLY A 10 -9.22 -1.34 -0.17
N LEU A 11 -10.39 -1.94 -0.43
CA LEU A 11 -11.55 -1.17 -0.87
C LEU A 11 -12.07 -0.30 0.26
N LEU A 12 -12.47 0.92 -0.08
CA LEU A 12 -13.34 1.75 0.73
C LEU A 12 -14.70 1.04 0.86
N ARG A 13 -15.25 1.00 2.07
CA ARG A 13 -16.59 0.44 2.30
C ARG A 13 -17.62 1.20 1.46
N GLY A 14 -18.69 0.52 1.05
CA GLY A 14 -19.78 1.11 0.27
C GLY A 14 -20.02 0.44 -1.07
N ALA A 15 -21.16 0.78 -1.68
CA ALA A 15 -21.60 0.20 -2.94
C ALA A 15 -21.17 1.02 -4.17
N VAL A 16 -20.76 2.28 -4.00
CA VAL A 16 -20.44 3.20 -5.09
C VAL A 16 -19.17 3.97 -4.72
N PRO A 17 -18.33 4.33 -5.71
CA PRO A 17 -17.21 5.24 -5.48
C PRO A 17 -17.66 6.53 -4.82
N VAL A 18 -16.91 7.00 -3.82
CA VAL A 18 -17.19 8.32 -3.23
C VAL A 18 -16.75 9.42 -4.19
N MET A 19 -17.49 10.53 -4.20
CA MET A 19 -17.13 11.69 -5.00
C MET A 19 -15.89 12.38 -4.41
N SER A 20 -15.20 13.18 -5.22
CA SER A 20 -13.95 13.84 -4.81
C SER A 20 -14.09 14.71 -3.56
N GLU A 21 -15.23 15.38 -3.39
CA GLU A 21 -15.49 16.21 -2.21
C GLU A 21 -15.69 15.36 -0.94
N ASP A 22 -16.51 14.31 -1.04
CA ASP A 22 -16.71 13.34 0.05
C ASP A 22 -15.39 12.66 0.43
N ALA A 23 -14.57 12.29 -0.58
CA ALA A 23 -13.25 11.70 -0.35
C ALA A 23 -12.34 12.65 0.45
N ARG A 24 -12.36 13.96 0.16
CA ARG A 24 -11.62 14.96 0.94
C ARG A 24 -12.12 15.04 2.38
N GLY A 25 -13.43 15.06 2.58
CA GLY A 25 -14.03 15.06 3.92
C GLY A 25 -13.67 13.80 4.73
N LEU A 26 -13.62 12.64 4.09
CA LEU A 26 -13.25 11.37 4.75
C LEU A 26 -11.78 11.32 5.19
N VAL A 27 -10.88 12.03 4.52
CA VAL A 27 -9.46 12.11 4.88
C VAL A 27 -9.10 13.37 5.65
N ASP A 28 -10.06 14.24 5.96
CA ASP A 28 -9.91 15.37 6.87
C ASP A 28 -9.86 14.88 8.33
N LEU A 29 -8.77 14.19 8.65
CA LEU A 29 -8.57 13.51 9.94
C LEU A 29 -7.96 14.41 11.02
N VAL A 30 -7.57 15.64 10.66
CA VAL A 30 -6.82 16.56 11.53
C VAL A 30 -7.40 17.96 11.37
N ALA A 31 -8.14 18.40 12.38
CA ALA A 31 -8.78 19.70 12.35
C ALA A 31 -7.78 20.83 12.13
N GLY A 32 -8.05 21.67 11.12
CA GLY A 32 -7.25 22.85 10.80
C GLY A 32 -6.05 22.60 9.88
N GLU A 33 -5.76 21.35 9.51
CA GLU A 33 -4.69 21.00 8.59
C GLU A 33 -5.25 20.71 7.18
N PRO A 34 -4.58 21.17 6.10
CA PRO A 34 -5.10 21.02 4.76
C PRO A 34 -4.96 19.58 4.24
N VAL A 35 -6.03 19.05 3.67
CA VAL A 35 -6.01 17.80 2.90
C VAL A 35 -5.30 18.02 1.56
N LEU A 36 -4.37 17.13 1.21
CA LEU A 36 -3.76 17.09 -0.10
C LEU A 36 -4.70 16.42 -1.09
N TRP A 37 -4.88 17.00 -2.27
CA TRP A 37 -5.72 16.40 -3.30
C TRP A 37 -5.16 16.62 -4.69
N SER A 38 -5.42 15.67 -5.58
CA SER A 38 -5.17 15.77 -7.02
C SER A 38 -6.30 15.11 -7.80
N GLU A 39 -6.65 15.66 -8.96
CA GLU A 39 -7.60 15.03 -9.90
C GLU A 39 -6.88 14.20 -10.96
N ARG A 40 -5.62 14.51 -11.25
CA ARG A 40 -4.83 13.90 -12.31
C ARG A 40 -3.60 13.18 -11.73
N PRO A 41 -3.19 12.05 -12.32
CA PRO A 41 -3.85 11.36 -13.43
C PRO A 41 -5.12 10.60 -13.01
N ILE A 42 -5.25 10.35 -11.71
CA ILE A 42 -6.45 9.78 -11.09
C ILE A 42 -6.80 10.57 -9.83
N GLY A 43 -8.09 10.63 -9.49
CA GLY A 43 -8.56 11.27 -8.27
C GLY A 43 -7.83 10.69 -7.05
N TYR A 44 -7.20 11.55 -6.26
CA TYR A 44 -6.41 11.20 -5.10
C TYR A 44 -6.65 12.23 -4.01
N ALA A 45 -6.99 11.79 -2.80
CA ALA A 45 -7.10 12.64 -1.61
C ALA A 45 -6.28 12.01 -0.48
N SER A 46 -5.54 12.80 0.27
CA SER A 46 -4.67 12.33 1.35
C SER A 46 -4.73 13.22 2.57
N SER A 47 -4.83 12.60 3.74
CA SER A 47 -4.79 13.31 5.00
C SER A 47 -3.42 13.98 5.22
N PRO A 48 -3.38 15.03 6.04
CA PRO A 48 -2.13 15.51 6.63
C PRO A 48 -1.34 14.36 7.27
N VAL A 49 -0.03 14.53 7.33
CA VAL A 49 0.88 13.57 7.98
C VAL A 49 0.90 13.85 9.47
N VAL A 50 0.61 12.84 10.29
CA VAL A 50 0.50 12.98 11.75
C VAL A 50 1.57 12.15 12.46
N PRO A 51 2.31 12.73 13.42
CA PRO A 51 3.22 11.97 14.26
C PRO A 51 2.46 11.22 15.36
N VAL A 52 2.88 9.98 15.64
CA VAL A 52 2.48 9.22 16.83
C VAL A 52 3.72 8.78 17.59
N GLY A 53 3.72 9.01 18.90
CA GLY A 53 4.81 8.56 19.78
C GLY A 53 4.89 7.04 19.85
N VAL A 54 6.10 6.51 19.79
CA VAL A 54 6.38 5.08 19.95
C VAL A 54 7.49 4.85 20.97
N ASP A 55 7.33 3.80 21.76
CA ASP A 55 8.32 3.32 22.72
C ASP A 55 8.21 1.79 22.76
N CYS A 56 9.14 1.11 22.12
CA CYS A 56 9.03 -0.32 21.86
C CYS A 56 10.39 -1.03 21.99
N MET A 57 10.33 -2.35 22.19
CA MET A 57 11.52 -3.19 22.14
C MET A 57 11.71 -3.69 20.71
N LEU A 58 12.92 -3.51 20.19
CA LEU A 58 13.39 -4.07 18.92
C LEU A 58 14.21 -5.32 19.24
N ASN A 59 13.92 -6.43 18.55
CA ASN A 59 14.49 -7.74 18.83
C ASN A 59 15.17 -8.30 17.57
N PRO A 60 16.26 -7.66 17.09
CA PRO A 60 17.00 -8.17 15.94
C PRO A 60 17.50 -9.59 16.20
N ALA A 61 17.39 -10.44 15.18
CA ALA A 61 17.80 -11.84 15.28
C ALA A 61 19.28 -11.96 15.69
N GLY A 62 19.58 -12.85 16.63
CA GLY A 62 20.96 -13.13 17.07
C GLY A 62 21.50 -12.23 18.19
N ILE A 63 20.73 -11.28 18.70
CA ILE A 63 21.12 -10.47 19.87
C ILE A 63 20.33 -10.91 21.10
N ALA A 64 21.03 -11.34 22.16
CA ALA A 64 20.40 -11.76 23.42
C ALA A 64 19.80 -10.59 24.23
N ARG A 65 20.22 -9.35 23.95
CA ARG A 65 19.81 -8.15 24.67
C ARG A 65 18.83 -7.33 23.84
N ARG A 66 17.65 -7.08 24.40
CA ARG A 66 16.60 -6.28 23.76
C ARG A 66 17.09 -4.84 23.55
N VAL A 67 16.93 -4.33 22.33
CA VAL A 67 17.24 -2.95 21.97
C VAL A 67 15.96 -2.12 22.11
N ARG A 68 16.05 -0.84 22.48
CA ARG A 68 14.85 -0.01 22.65
C ARG A 68 14.77 1.03 21.53
N GLY A 69 13.61 1.11 20.88
CA GLY A 69 13.28 2.15 19.91
C GLY A 69 12.32 3.17 20.52
N ILE A 70 12.69 4.44 20.56
CA ILE A 70 11.86 5.52 21.11
C ILE A 70 11.84 6.69 20.12
N GLY A 71 10.66 7.24 19.86
CA GLY A 71 10.56 8.39 18.98
C GLY A 71 9.15 8.56 18.44
N THR A 72 9.05 8.95 17.17
CA THR A 72 7.77 9.15 16.49
C THR A 72 7.71 8.42 15.16
N VAL A 73 6.51 7.91 14.85
CA VAL A 73 6.15 7.36 13.54
C VAL A 73 5.18 8.33 12.89
N LEU A 74 5.40 8.64 11.62
CA LEU A 74 4.47 9.42 10.82
C LEU A 74 3.41 8.52 10.23
N HIS A 75 2.18 8.98 10.14
CA HIS A 75 1.12 8.24 9.47
C HIS A 75 0.18 9.16 8.69
N ARG A 76 -0.48 8.59 7.69
CA ARG A 76 -1.53 9.24 6.91
C ARG A 76 -2.50 8.21 6.35
N ALA A 77 -3.64 8.69 5.88
CA ALA A 77 -4.55 7.91 5.07
C ALA A 77 -4.73 8.56 3.70
N ALA A 78 -5.08 7.76 2.70
CA ALA A 78 -5.35 8.25 1.35
C ALA A 78 -6.48 7.47 0.70
N ILE A 79 -7.22 8.14 -0.19
CA ILE A 79 -8.25 7.56 -1.03
C ILE A 79 -7.85 7.78 -2.49
N THR A 80 -7.83 6.71 -3.27
CA THR A 80 -7.59 6.70 -4.71
C THR A 80 -8.89 6.35 -5.44
N ALA A 81 -9.27 7.17 -6.41
CA ALA A 81 -10.46 7.07 -7.26
C ALA A 81 -11.79 6.93 -6.49
N GLY A 82 -11.85 7.40 -5.25
CA GLY A 82 -13.03 7.22 -4.39
C GLY A 82 -13.35 5.75 -4.06
N GLN A 83 -12.42 4.82 -4.32
CA GLN A 83 -12.66 3.38 -4.25
C GLN A 83 -11.65 2.63 -3.40
N VAL A 84 -10.38 3.01 -3.49
CA VAL A 84 -9.30 2.34 -2.77
C VAL A 84 -8.88 3.24 -1.63
N VAL A 85 -8.77 2.68 -0.43
CA VAL A 85 -8.24 3.37 0.73
C VAL A 85 -6.91 2.74 1.14
N GLN A 86 -5.98 3.62 1.50
CA GLN A 86 -4.68 3.26 2.02
C GLN A 86 -4.47 3.92 3.38
N GLY A 87 -3.90 3.17 4.32
CA GLY A 87 -3.34 3.72 5.55
C GLY A 87 -1.86 3.41 5.57
N SER A 88 -1.05 4.41 5.88
CA SER A 88 0.40 4.31 5.81
C SER A 88 1.02 4.78 7.11
N ALA A 89 2.09 4.12 7.53
CA ALA A 89 2.91 4.54 8.66
C ALA A 89 4.40 4.34 8.36
N TYR A 90 5.26 5.28 8.72
CA TYR A 90 6.68 5.23 8.39
C TYR A 90 7.55 6.07 9.33
N ALA A 91 8.82 5.73 9.42
CA ALA A 91 9.82 6.46 10.19
C ALA A 91 11.25 6.20 9.68
N ALA A 92 12.14 7.16 9.92
CA ALA A 92 13.57 6.96 9.93
C ALA A 92 13.99 6.31 11.26
N VAL A 93 14.86 5.32 11.19
CA VAL A 93 15.41 4.61 12.35
C VAL A 93 16.91 4.91 12.44
N VAL A 94 17.29 5.58 13.51
CA VAL A 94 18.63 6.19 13.71
C VAL A 94 19.25 5.71 15.01
N PRO A 95 20.60 5.68 15.13
CA PRO A 95 21.22 5.44 16.44
C PRO A 95 20.84 6.59 17.38
N ALA A 96 20.53 6.28 18.63
CA ALA A 96 20.28 7.31 19.64
C ALA A 96 21.55 8.16 19.84
N GLY A 97 21.39 9.49 19.91
CA GLY A 97 22.49 10.40 20.22
C GLY A 97 22.97 10.31 21.68
N SER A 98 22.13 9.74 22.56
CA SER A 98 22.43 9.54 23.98
C SER A 98 22.18 8.09 24.40
N SER A 99 22.91 7.64 25.43
CA SER A 99 22.66 6.34 26.08
C SER A 99 21.45 6.37 27.03
N THR A 100 20.95 7.56 27.37
CA THR A 100 19.79 7.77 28.24
C THR A 100 18.57 8.21 27.44
N ARG A 101 17.38 7.74 27.86
CA ARG A 101 16.10 8.17 27.30
C ARG A 101 15.92 9.68 27.46
N GLN A 102 15.52 10.33 26.38
CA GLN A 102 15.22 11.76 26.36
C GLN A 102 13.77 12.05 26.79
N PRO A 103 13.43 13.28 27.19
CA PRO A 103 12.04 13.66 27.45
C PRO A 103 11.21 13.62 26.15
N TRP A 104 9.88 13.51 26.27
CA TRP A 104 9.00 13.48 25.08
C TRP A 104 9.09 14.75 24.22
N SER A 105 9.36 15.92 24.81
CA SER A 105 9.57 17.16 24.06
C SER A 105 10.71 17.06 23.04
N TYR A 106 11.75 16.28 23.34
CA TYR A 106 12.85 16.00 22.42
C TYR A 106 12.39 15.12 21.25
N TYR A 107 11.65 14.04 21.52
CA TYR A 107 11.19 13.15 20.45
C TYR A 107 10.12 13.80 19.55
N MET A 108 9.29 14.68 20.13
CA MET A 108 8.27 15.42 19.39
C MET A 108 8.85 16.53 18.50
N SER A 109 10.06 17.04 18.79
CA SER A 109 10.73 17.99 17.91
C SER A 109 11.38 17.33 16.70
N GLN A 110 11.35 15.99 16.62
CA GLN A 110 11.86 15.20 15.48
C GLN A 110 10.78 14.26 14.93
N PRO A 111 9.73 14.78 14.27
CA PRO A 111 8.68 13.96 13.68
C PRO A 111 9.23 12.93 12.68
N GLY A 112 8.81 11.67 12.85
CA GLY A 112 9.20 10.56 11.99
C GLY A 112 10.58 9.97 12.27
N VAL A 113 11.19 10.29 13.42
CA VAL A 113 12.46 9.71 13.83
C VAL A 113 12.25 8.78 15.01
N VAL A 114 12.74 7.55 14.89
CA VAL A 114 12.83 6.56 15.99
C VAL A 114 14.30 6.33 16.30
N GLU A 115 14.71 6.75 17.50
CA GLU A 115 16.05 6.53 18.01
C GLU A 115 16.19 5.14 18.63
N VAL A 116 17.29 4.48 18.30
CA VAL A 116 17.62 3.13 18.76
C VAL A 116 18.70 3.21 19.83
N THR A 117 18.33 2.85 21.06
CA THR A 117 19.25 2.78 22.21
C THR A 117 19.72 1.35 22.43
N GLY A 118 21.03 1.12 22.28
CA GLY A 118 21.67 -0.18 22.52
C GLY A 118 22.68 -0.55 21.43
N ARG A 119 23.40 -1.66 21.64
CA ARG A 119 24.32 -2.19 20.61
C ARG A 119 23.51 -2.95 19.57
N ILE A 120 23.58 -2.51 18.31
CA ILE A 120 22.84 -3.12 17.21
C ILE A 120 23.70 -3.23 15.96
N ARG A 121 23.47 -4.29 15.18
CA ARG A 121 23.96 -4.42 13.81
C ARG A 121 22.84 -3.99 12.87
N TRP A 122 23.09 -2.92 12.11
CA TRP A 122 22.09 -2.34 11.21
C TRP A 122 21.52 -3.33 10.17
N PRO A 123 22.32 -4.22 9.55
CA PRO A 123 21.76 -5.24 8.66
C PRO A 123 20.78 -6.20 9.35
N ASP A 124 21.07 -6.59 10.58
CA ASP A 124 20.21 -7.49 11.37
C ASP A 124 18.90 -6.80 11.76
N LEU A 125 18.97 -5.50 12.09
CA LEU A 125 17.79 -4.68 12.32
C LEU A 125 16.95 -4.53 11.05
N ALA A 126 17.56 -4.32 9.88
CA ALA A 126 16.83 -4.19 8.62
C ALA A 126 16.04 -5.46 8.30
N VAL A 127 16.63 -6.64 8.56
CA VAL A 127 15.94 -7.93 8.42
C VAL A 127 14.80 -8.08 9.42
N ASP A 128 14.99 -7.67 10.68
CA ASP A 128 13.94 -7.73 11.71
C ASP A 128 12.79 -6.78 11.41
N LEU A 129 13.08 -5.53 11.04
CA LEU A 129 12.07 -4.53 10.64
C LEU A 129 11.30 -4.96 9.39
N ALA A 130 11.91 -5.70 8.48
CA ALA A 130 11.24 -6.26 7.30
C ALA A 130 10.34 -7.45 7.68
N ARG A 131 10.61 -8.14 8.78
CA ARG A 131 9.78 -9.21 9.31
C ARG A 131 8.60 -8.64 10.09
N HIS A 132 7.48 -9.34 10.03
CA HIS A 132 6.28 -8.98 10.78
C HIS A 132 6.29 -9.72 12.12
N THR A 133 7.10 -9.22 13.08
CA THR A 133 7.21 -9.80 14.42
C THR A 133 6.21 -9.12 15.37
N ARG A 134 5.54 -9.91 16.23
CA ARG A 134 4.58 -9.39 17.24
C ARG A 134 5.26 -8.59 18.36
N SER A 135 6.59 -8.66 18.45
CA SER A 135 7.41 -7.95 19.43
C SER A 135 8.31 -6.97 18.70
N GLY A 136 7.88 -5.72 18.54
CA GLY A 136 8.60 -4.75 17.73
C GLY A 136 7.88 -3.41 17.59
N LEU A 137 8.46 -2.53 16.77
CA LEU A 137 7.79 -1.35 16.27
C LEU A 137 6.61 -1.77 15.38
N ASP A 138 5.39 -1.54 15.85
CA ASP A 138 4.16 -1.94 15.13
C ASP A 138 3.63 -0.80 14.25
N ALA A 139 4.37 -0.49 13.18
CA ALA A 139 3.92 0.44 12.14
C ALA A 139 2.61 -0.05 11.48
N GLY A 140 2.39 -1.37 11.44
CA GLY A 140 1.17 -1.96 10.88
C GLY A 140 -0.09 -1.58 11.65
N ALA A 141 -0.05 -1.59 12.97
CA ALA A 141 -1.18 -1.12 13.78
C ALA A 141 -1.44 0.39 13.62
N VAL A 142 -0.40 1.20 13.40
CA VAL A 142 -0.54 2.63 13.12
C VAL A 142 -1.20 2.84 11.75
N ALA A 143 -0.71 2.17 10.71
CA ALA A 143 -1.24 2.21 9.35
C ALA A 143 -2.70 1.72 9.29
N ALA A 144 -2.99 0.59 9.96
CA ALA A 144 -4.34 0.04 10.07
C ALA A 144 -5.31 1.03 10.71
N ARG A 145 -4.93 1.67 11.83
CA ARG A 145 -5.75 2.69 12.48
C ARG A 145 -6.02 3.89 11.58
N ALA A 146 -5.03 4.34 10.80
CA ALA A 146 -5.22 5.43 9.85
C ALA A 146 -6.26 5.06 8.78
N LEU A 147 -6.17 3.85 8.23
CA LEU A 147 -7.15 3.32 7.27
C LEU A 147 -8.55 3.16 7.90
N ASP A 148 -8.62 2.61 9.11
CA ASP A 148 -9.91 2.34 9.77
C ASP A 148 -10.65 3.63 10.13
N ARG A 149 -9.95 4.72 10.49
CA ARG A 149 -10.58 6.04 10.68
C ARG A 149 -11.32 6.52 9.43
N VAL A 150 -10.73 6.35 8.24
CA VAL A 150 -11.38 6.69 6.98
C VAL A 150 -12.58 5.79 6.75
N GLN A 151 -12.44 4.48 6.99
CA GLN A 151 -13.51 3.50 6.80
C GLN A 151 -14.72 3.72 7.72
N ASP A 152 -14.49 4.21 8.93
CA ASP A 152 -15.54 4.48 9.91
C ASP A 152 -16.32 5.75 9.58
N GLY A 153 -15.74 6.67 8.79
CA GLY A 153 -16.44 7.83 8.24
C GLY A 153 -17.37 7.51 7.06
N VAL A 154 -17.25 6.31 6.46
CA VAL A 154 -18.04 5.98 5.27
C VAL A 154 -19.46 5.56 5.64
N GLN A 155 -20.44 6.29 5.12
CA GLN A 155 -21.85 5.90 5.19
C GLN A 155 -22.14 4.79 4.17
N ALA A 156 -22.02 3.53 4.58
CA ALA A 156 -22.24 2.40 3.69
C ALA A 156 -23.75 2.22 3.40
N ALA A 157 -24.20 2.57 2.20
CA ALA A 157 -25.51 2.20 1.68
C ALA A 157 -25.41 0.95 0.79
N GLY A 158 -25.83 -0.20 1.31
CA GLY A 158 -25.95 -1.45 0.56
C GLY A 158 -24.71 -2.35 0.49
N PRO A 159 -24.82 -3.54 -0.12
CA PRO A 159 -23.72 -4.50 -0.21
C PRO A 159 -22.62 -3.99 -1.16
N PRO A 160 -21.34 -4.31 -0.90
CA PRO A 160 -20.24 -3.86 -1.74
C PRO A 160 -20.30 -4.52 -3.12
N ARG A 161 -20.07 -3.74 -4.18
CA ARG A 161 -20.02 -4.23 -5.58
C ARG A 161 -18.88 -5.20 -5.83
N LEU A 162 -17.77 -5.00 -5.13
CA LEU A 162 -16.57 -5.80 -5.23
C LEU A 162 -16.15 -6.22 -3.82
N ARG A 163 -15.82 -7.50 -3.64
CA ARG A 163 -15.26 -8.01 -2.40
C ARG A 163 -13.80 -8.37 -2.59
N SER A 164 -12.92 -7.69 -1.86
CA SER A 164 -11.49 -7.96 -1.86
C SER A 164 -10.93 -7.93 -0.44
N GLY A 165 -9.88 -8.72 -0.21
CA GLY A 165 -9.11 -8.66 1.02
C GLY A 165 -8.28 -7.38 1.09
N ARG A 166 -7.81 -7.04 2.29
CA ARG A 166 -6.79 -6.00 2.48
C ARG A 166 -5.42 -6.64 2.31
N THR A 167 -4.51 -5.98 1.58
CA THR A 167 -3.09 -6.37 1.57
C THR A 167 -2.30 -5.50 2.54
N ARG A 168 -1.16 -6.02 3.00
CA ARG A 168 -0.24 -5.33 3.91
C ARG A 168 1.16 -5.35 3.35
N LEU A 169 1.64 -4.20 2.92
CA LEU A 169 3.00 -4.03 2.42
C LEU A 169 3.89 -3.42 3.48
N ARG A 170 4.77 -4.24 4.06
CA ARG A 170 5.85 -3.79 4.93
C ARG A 170 7.09 -3.49 4.10
N TRP A 171 7.78 -2.41 4.41
CA TRP A 171 8.97 -2.01 3.65
C TRP A 171 10.08 -1.50 4.55
N VAL A 172 11.32 -1.75 4.12
CA VAL A 172 12.53 -1.24 4.74
C VAL A 172 13.49 -0.79 3.64
N ALA A 173 14.06 0.39 3.82
CA ALA A 173 15.08 0.96 2.96
C ALA A 173 16.39 1.15 3.72
N ASP A 174 17.48 0.76 3.08
CA ASP A 174 18.84 1.14 3.45
C ASP A 174 19.50 1.98 2.34
N THR A 175 20.63 2.59 2.67
CA THR A 175 21.37 3.46 1.75
C THR A 175 22.57 2.73 1.18
N SER A 176 22.88 2.94 -0.10
CA SER A 176 24.16 2.53 -0.70
C SER A 176 24.55 3.44 -1.86
N ASP A 177 25.84 3.53 -2.15
CA ASP A 177 26.37 4.33 -3.27
C ASP A 177 26.18 3.67 -4.65
N GLY A 178 25.57 2.48 -4.72
CA GLY A 178 25.32 1.75 -5.96
C GLY A 178 23.89 1.93 -6.51
N ASP A 179 23.58 1.14 -7.53
CA ASP A 179 22.27 1.14 -8.18
C ASP A 179 21.12 0.83 -7.23
N VAL A 180 19.93 1.37 -7.54
CA VAL A 180 18.70 1.06 -6.84
C VAL A 180 18.43 -0.44 -6.92
N ARG A 181 18.31 -1.09 -5.75
CA ARG A 181 17.95 -2.52 -5.66
C ARG A 181 16.63 -2.68 -4.95
N VAL A 182 15.77 -3.50 -5.53
CA VAL A 182 14.44 -3.81 -5.01
C VAL A 182 14.32 -5.32 -4.85
N ARG A 183 13.86 -5.75 -3.69
CA ARG A 183 13.46 -7.15 -3.45
C ARG A 183 12.04 -7.16 -2.93
N PHE A 184 11.14 -7.72 -3.73
CA PHE A 184 9.73 -7.87 -3.42
C PHE A 184 9.44 -9.33 -3.08
N GLU A 185 8.83 -9.57 -1.92
CA GLU A 185 8.48 -10.90 -1.43
C GLU A 185 7.00 -10.99 -1.08
N LEU A 186 6.36 -12.06 -1.55
CA LEU A 186 5.02 -12.45 -1.16
C LEU A 186 5.10 -13.32 0.11
N GLY A 187 4.51 -12.84 1.21
CA GLY A 187 4.34 -13.60 2.44
C GLY A 187 2.98 -14.32 2.49
N ALA A 188 2.78 -15.13 3.54
CA ALA A 188 1.47 -15.67 3.88
C ALA A 188 0.48 -14.56 4.31
N ASP A 189 -0.82 -14.85 4.26
CA ASP A 189 -1.90 -13.99 4.79
C ASP A 189 -1.91 -12.55 4.25
N ASP A 190 -1.83 -12.38 2.93
CA ASP A 190 -1.86 -11.07 2.24
C ASP A 190 -0.72 -10.11 2.62
N ARG A 191 0.35 -10.64 3.21
CA ARG A 191 1.56 -9.87 3.55
C ARG A 191 2.48 -9.76 2.35
N ARG A 192 3.10 -8.60 2.23
CA ARG A 192 4.11 -8.27 1.23
C ARG A 192 5.28 -7.62 1.95
N VAL A 193 6.50 -7.94 1.51
CA VAL A 193 7.71 -7.32 2.04
C VAL A 193 8.49 -6.73 0.88
N ILE A 194 8.84 -5.45 1.01
CA ILE A 194 9.78 -4.77 0.13
C ILE A 194 11.05 -4.43 0.89
N ARG A 195 12.19 -4.78 0.29
CA ARG A 195 13.49 -4.27 0.72
C ARG A 195 14.06 -3.41 -0.39
N LEU A 196 14.43 -2.19 -0.02
CA LEU A 196 15.00 -1.18 -0.91
C LEU A 196 16.43 -0.89 -0.49
N THR A 197 17.30 -0.76 -1.48
CA THR A 197 18.58 -0.08 -1.31
C THR A 197 18.59 1.08 -2.28
N VAL A 198 18.74 2.30 -1.76
CA VAL A 198 18.61 3.55 -2.52
C VAL A 198 19.78 4.49 -2.22
N PRO A 199 20.10 5.46 -3.10
CA PRO A 199 21.19 6.41 -2.84
C PRO A 199 20.87 7.41 -1.72
N VAL A 200 19.59 7.78 -1.56
CA VAL A 200 19.14 8.77 -0.57
C VAL A 200 17.91 8.25 0.17
N LEU A 201 17.96 8.34 1.49
CA LEU A 201 16.85 7.97 2.37
C LEU A 201 15.99 9.19 2.72
N GLU A 202 14.91 9.39 1.97
CA GLU A 202 13.87 10.38 2.26
C GLU A 202 12.58 9.66 2.67
N PRO A 203 12.24 9.63 3.98
CA PRO A 203 11.12 8.81 4.48
C PRO A 203 9.78 9.08 3.80
N GLY A 204 9.42 10.35 3.59
CA GLY A 204 8.16 10.72 2.94
C GLY A 204 8.08 10.30 1.47
N ARG A 205 9.19 10.42 0.73
CA ARG A 205 9.28 10.00 -0.67
C ARG A 205 9.22 8.48 -0.80
N LEU A 206 9.94 7.75 0.05
CA LEU A 206 9.90 6.29 0.11
C LEU A 206 8.52 5.77 0.52
N ALA A 207 7.83 6.45 1.43
CA ALA A 207 6.46 6.12 1.80
C ALA A 207 5.49 6.29 0.62
N ALA A 208 5.58 7.41 -0.11
CA ALA A 208 4.75 7.66 -1.30
C ALA A 208 5.00 6.62 -2.41
N LEU A 209 6.26 6.25 -2.62
CA LEU A 209 6.64 5.16 -3.53
C LEU A 209 6.03 3.83 -3.10
N CYS A 210 6.16 3.47 -1.82
CA CYS A 210 5.63 2.20 -1.32
C CYS A 210 4.10 2.18 -1.31
N GLU A 211 3.43 3.32 -1.14
CA GLU A 211 1.99 3.47 -1.33
C GLU A 211 1.58 3.16 -2.77
N ASP A 212 2.33 3.66 -3.75
CA ASP A 212 2.11 3.38 -5.17
C ASP A 212 2.28 1.89 -5.47
N VAL A 213 3.36 1.26 -4.99
CA VAL A 213 3.57 -0.19 -5.17
C VAL A 213 2.48 -1.00 -4.46
N ALA A 214 2.07 -0.61 -3.24
CA ALA A 214 1.01 -1.30 -2.49
C ALA A 214 -0.34 -1.23 -3.19
N LEU A 215 -0.67 -0.10 -3.83
CA LEU A 215 -1.88 0.05 -4.63
C LEU A 215 -1.89 -0.96 -5.78
N HIS A 216 -0.82 -1.01 -6.55
CA HIS A 216 -0.76 -1.85 -7.74
C HIS A 216 -0.63 -3.35 -7.43
N ASP A 217 0.12 -3.74 -6.40
CA ASP A 217 0.10 -5.14 -5.92
C ASP A 217 -1.31 -5.56 -5.50
N TRP A 218 -2.03 -4.68 -4.80
CA TRP A 218 -3.40 -4.95 -4.38
C TRP A 218 -4.37 -5.05 -5.57
N LEU A 219 -4.26 -4.16 -6.56
CA LEU A 219 -5.05 -4.22 -7.78
C LEU A 219 -4.83 -5.54 -8.51
N LEU A 220 -3.57 -5.92 -8.70
CA LEU A 220 -3.20 -7.17 -9.36
C LEU A 220 -3.73 -8.39 -8.58
N THR A 221 -3.51 -8.43 -7.26
CA THR A 221 -4.01 -9.49 -6.38
C THR A 221 -5.53 -9.60 -6.48
N THR A 222 -6.24 -8.48 -6.43
CA THR A 222 -7.71 -8.44 -6.50
C THR A 222 -8.24 -8.89 -7.86
N LEU A 223 -7.58 -8.51 -8.95
CA LEU A 223 -7.97 -8.92 -10.29
C LEU A 223 -7.74 -10.42 -10.51
N ILE A 224 -6.60 -10.97 -10.06
CA ILE A 224 -6.31 -12.41 -10.09
C ILE A 224 -7.43 -13.18 -9.37
N GLU A 225 -7.79 -12.75 -8.17
CA GLU A 225 -8.84 -13.37 -7.37
C GLU A 225 -10.22 -13.28 -8.04
N THR A 226 -10.53 -12.15 -8.66
CA THR A 226 -11.80 -11.94 -9.36
C THR A 226 -11.91 -12.84 -10.59
N VAL A 227 -10.85 -12.90 -11.41
CA VAL A 227 -10.78 -13.79 -12.59
C VAL A 227 -10.87 -15.27 -12.17
N ARG A 228 -10.22 -15.65 -11.07
CA ARG A 228 -10.32 -17.01 -10.51
C ARG A 228 -11.75 -17.35 -10.10
N LYS A 229 -12.42 -16.45 -9.35
CA LYS A 229 -13.80 -16.64 -8.89
C LYS A 229 -14.83 -16.57 -10.01
N ALA A 230 -14.52 -15.90 -11.13
CA ALA A 230 -15.37 -15.91 -12.31
C ALA A 230 -15.43 -17.30 -12.97
N ALA A 231 -14.48 -18.21 -12.66
CA ALA A 231 -14.47 -19.60 -13.13
C ALA A 231 -14.63 -19.71 -14.67
N ILE A 232 -13.89 -18.86 -15.40
CA ILE A 232 -13.87 -18.82 -16.87
C ILE A 232 -13.58 -20.23 -17.43
N GLY A 233 -14.45 -20.70 -18.32
CA GLY A 233 -14.37 -22.03 -18.93
C GLY A 233 -15.11 -23.13 -18.17
N VAL A 234 -15.66 -22.83 -16.98
CA VAL A 234 -16.50 -23.75 -16.20
C VAL A 234 -17.95 -23.27 -16.19
N LEU A 235 -18.18 -21.99 -15.92
CA LEU A 235 -19.52 -21.42 -15.82
C LEU A 235 -20.07 -20.92 -17.17
N PRO A 236 -21.41 -20.81 -17.31
CA PRO A 236 -22.05 -20.10 -18.41
C PRO A 236 -21.49 -18.68 -18.57
N ARG A 237 -21.40 -18.22 -19.81
CA ARG A 237 -20.69 -16.98 -20.14
C ARG A 237 -21.35 -15.73 -19.56
N ASP A 238 -22.66 -15.67 -19.55
CA ASP A 238 -23.44 -14.61 -18.91
C ASP A 238 -23.12 -14.50 -17.41
N GLU A 239 -23.00 -15.63 -16.72
CA GLU A 239 -22.60 -15.66 -15.31
C GLU A 239 -21.14 -15.22 -15.11
N VAL A 240 -20.23 -15.64 -16.00
CA VAL A 240 -18.83 -15.17 -16.01
C VAL A 240 -18.77 -13.64 -16.16
N LEU A 241 -19.51 -13.08 -17.12
CA LEU A 241 -19.51 -11.64 -17.36
C LEU A 241 -20.08 -10.87 -16.16
N LEU A 242 -21.19 -11.34 -15.59
CA LEU A 242 -21.77 -10.75 -14.38
C LEU A 242 -20.78 -10.71 -13.21
N ARG A 243 -19.96 -11.77 -13.04
CA ARG A 243 -18.93 -11.83 -12.00
C ARG A 243 -17.73 -10.92 -12.28
N LEU A 244 -17.43 -10.61 -13.55
CA LEU A 244 -16.31 -9.76 -13.94
C LEU A 244 -16.66 -8.27 -14.00
N SER A 245 -17.93 -7.91 -14.21
CA SER A 245 -18.38 -6.52 -14.32
C SER A 245 -17.85 -5.60 -13.22
N PRO A 246 -17.87 -5.95 -11.92
CA PRO A 246 -17.35 -5.07 -10.87
C PRO A 246 -15.86 -4.74 -11.04
N ALA A 247 -15.04 -5.69 -11.49
CA ALA A 247 -13.62 -5.42 -11.72
C ALA A 247 -13.39 -4.53 -12.95
N ILE A 248 -14.20 -4.70 -14.01
CA ILE A 248 -14.15 -3.85 -15.21
C ILE A 248 -14.46 -2.40 -14.83
N ASP A 249 -15.56 -2.19 -14.10
CA ASP A 249 -16.04 -0.85 -13.75
C ASP A 249 -15.16 -0.19 -12.68
N CYS A 250 -14.64 -0.98 -11.73
CA CYS A 250 -14.01 -0.43 -10.53
C CYS A 250 -12.48 -0.54 -10.49
N LEU A 251 -11.85 -1.46 -11.21
CA LEU A 251 -10.40 -1.71 -11.03
C LEU A 251 -9.59 -1.37 -12.26
N LEU A 252 -10.11 -1.63 -13.46
CA LEU A 252 -9.27 -1.66 -14.65
C LEU A 252 -8.65 -0.29 -14.99
N HIS A 253 -9.37 0.78 -14.71
CA HIS A 253 -8.93 2.15 -14.94
C HIS A 253 -7.97 2.69 -13.87
N LEU A 254 -7.77 1.95 -12.76
CA LEU A 254 -6.89 2.34 -11.66
C LEU A 254 -5.41 1.99 -11.91
N TRP A 255 -5.13 1.19 -12.94
CA TRP A 255 -3.77 0.74 -13.23
C TRP A 255 -2.95 1.83 -13.90
N MET A 256 -2.19 2.57 -13.09
CA MET A 256 -1.34 3.68 -13.53
C MET A 256 0.02 3.64 -12.81
N PRO A 257 0.84 2.59 -13.04
CA PRO A 257 2.15 2.49 -12.41
C PRO A 257 3.04 3.65 -12.84
N ASP A 258 3.92 4.11 -11.94
CA ASP A 258 4.85 5.23 -12.17
C ASP A 258 4.19 6.59 -12.47
N SER A 259 2.89 6.72 -12.23
CA SER A 259 2.12 7.91 -12.60
C SER A 259 2.45 9.18 -11.80
N ARG A 260 3.23 9.05 -10.72
CA ARG A 260 3.70 10.16 -9.87
C ARG A 260 5.06 10.73 -10.29
N GLY A 261 5.77 10.08 -11.21
CA GLY A 261 6.77 10.71 -12.09
C GLY A 261 8.07 11.22 -11.47
N ASP A 262 8.60 10.57 -10.42
CA ASP A 262 9.95 10.88 -9.92
C ASP A 262 10.99 9.82 -10.32
N ASP A 263 12.26 10.20 -10.44
CA ASP A 263 13.32 9.32 -10.96
C ASP A 263 13.52 8.03 -10.14
N LEU A 264 13.30 8.10 -8.83
CA LEU A 264 13.42 6.94 -7.95
C LEU A 264 12.26 5.97 -8.19
N THR A 265 11.06 6.51 -8.38
CA THR A 265 9.84 5.76 -8.68
C THR A 265 9.99 5.02 -10.01
N ALA A 266 10.46 5.71 -11.05
CA ALA A 266 10.74 5.11 -12.35
C ALA A 266 11.77 3.96 -12.25
N GLN A 267 12.87 4.16 -11.50
CA GLN A 267 13.89 3.12 -11.29
C GLN A 267 13.35 1.89 -10.54
N VAL A 268 12.58 2.11 -9.47
CA VAL A 268 11.99 1.01 -8.70
C VAL A 268 10.96 0.25 -9.54
N TRP A 269 10.12 0.96 -10.29
CA TRP A 269 9.15 0.35 -11.21
C TRP A 269 9.84 -0.45 -12.31
N SER A 270 10.93 0.03 -12.89
CA SER A 270 11.72 -0.72 -13.86
C SER A 270 12.16 -2.09 -13.32
N VAL A 271 12.63 -2.14 -12.07
CA VAL A 271 13.00 -3.41 -11.42
C VAL A 271 11.77 -4.30 -11.21
N LEU A 272 10.66 -3.75 -10.72
CA LEU A 272 9.41 -4.50 -10.50
C LEU A 272 8.78 -5.01 -11.80
N GLU A 273 8.92 -4.28 -12.92
CA GLU A 273 8.46 -4.71 -14.23
C GLU A 273 9.37 -5.78 -14.85
N ALA A 274 10.67 -5.72 -14.58
CA ALA A 274 11.57 -6.80 -14.96
C ALA A 274 11.28 -8.08 -14.16
N ARG A 275 11.09 -7.94 -12.84
CA ARG A 275 10.78 -9.02 -11.89
C ARG A 275 10.06 -8.41 -10.68
N PRO A 276 8.76 -8.71 -10.43
CA PRO A 276 7.96 -9.84 -10.90
C PRO A 276 7.09 -9.63 -12.17
N GLY A 277 7.16 -8.47 -12.84
CA GLY A 277 6.40 -8.21 -14.08
C GLY A 277 4.93 -7.87 -13.84
N PHE A 278 4.66 -6.92 -12.94
CA PHE A 278 3.31 -6.48 -12.56
C PHE A 278 2.44 -6.11 -13.76
N SER A 279 2.91 -5.21 -14.63
CA SER A 279 2.10 -4.78 -15.78
C SER A 279 1.90 -5.90 -16.79
N ARG A 280 2.88 -6.80 -16.95
CA ARG A 280 2.72 -7.99 -17.82
C ARG A 280 1.58 -8.88 -17.33
N GLN A 281 1.57 -9.21 -16.03
CA GLN A 281 0.52 -10.02 -15.43
C GLN A 281 -0.85 -9.35 -15.52
N TRP A 282 -0.91 -8.05 -15.24
CA TRP A 282 -2.11 -7.24 -15.38
C TRP A 282 -2.68 -7.29 -16.81
N GLN A 283 -1.84 -7.04 -17.82
CA GLN A 283 -2.28 -7.06 -19.22
C GLN A 283 -2.76 -8.43 -19.66
N THR A 284 -2.12 -9.52 -19.21
CA THR A 284 -2.62 -10.88 -19.48
C THR A 284 -4.03 -11.10 -18.93
N LEU A 285 -4.32 -10.62 -17.72
CA LEU A 285 -5.66 -10.73 -17.11
C LEU A 285 -6.67 -9.86 -17.86
N VAL A 286 -6.31 -8.63 -18.20
CA VAL A 286 -7.17 -7.71 -18.97
C VAL A 286 -7.50 -8.29 -20.34
N HIS A 287 -6.51 -8.84 -21.05
CA HIS A 287 -6.75 -9.51 -22.33
C HIS A 287 -7.70 -10.71 -22.16
N ARG A 288 -7.48 -11.55 -21.15
CA ARG A 288 -8.38 -12.68 -20.87
C ARG A 288 -9.84 -12.24 -20.60
N ILE A 289 -10.04 -11.12 -19.91
CA ILE A 289 -11.38 -10.55 -19.67
C ILE A 289 -11.98 -10.03 -20.98
N ARG A 290 -11.20 -9.28 -21.77
CA ARG A 290 -11.62 -8.77 -23.08
C ARG A 290 -12.04 -9.89 -24.03
N ASP A 291 -11.30 -11.00 -24.05
CA ASP A 291 -11.64 -12.16 -24.87
C ASP A 291 -13.02 -12.74 -24.52
N GLN A 292 -13.40 -12.74 -23.24
CA GLN A 292 -14.75 -13.18 -22.83
C GLN A 292 -15.84 -12.23 -23.33
N LEU A 293 -15.58 -10.91 -23.31
CA LEU A 293 -16.50 -9.91 -23.83
C LEU A 293 -16.67 -10.04 -25.35
N SER A 294 -15.56 -10.16 -26.09
CA SER A 294 -15.58 -10.31 -27.55
C SER A 294 -16.29 -11.60 -27.98
N ALA A 295 -16.00 -12.73 -27.33
CA ALA A 295 -16.69 -13.99 -27.60
C ALA A 295 -18.18 -13.93 -27.24
N GLY A 296 -18.55 -13.17 -26.20
CA GLY A 296 -19.94 -12.91 -25.84
C GLY A 296 -20.68 -12.10 -26.91
N ALA A 297 -20.07 -11.02 -27.41
CA ALA A 297 -20.65 -10.18 -28.45
C ALA A 297 -20.91 -10.96 -29.76
N VAL A 298 -19.97 -11.80 -30.18
CA VAL A 298 -20.12 -12.67 -31.36
C VAL A 298 -21.27 -13.67 -31.18
N ALA A 299 -21.38 -14.30 -30.01
CA ALA A 299 -22.47 -15.24 -29.72
C ALA A 299 -23.85 -14.56 -29.74
N ALA A 300 -23.94 -13.35 -29.18
CA ALA A 300 -25.18 -12.55 -29.22
C ALA A 300 -25.56 -12.14 -30.66
N ALA A 301 -24.59 -11.68 -31.45
CA ALA A 301 -24.83 -11.33 -32.86
C ALA A 301 -25.28 -12.53 -33.70
N ALA A 302 -24.68 -13.71 -33.49
CA ALA A 302 -25.08 -14.94 -34.18
C ALA A 302 -26.51 -15.38 -33.82
N ALA A 303 -26.94 -15.18 -32.57
CA ALA A 303 -28.31 -15.49 -32.13
C ALA A 303 -29.37 -14.58 -32.77
N VAL A 304 -29.03 -13.31 -33.02
CA VAL A 304 -29.93 -12.33 -33.67
C VAL A 304 -30.05 -12.59 -35.17
N SER A 305 -28.97 -13.01 -35.85
CA SER A 305 -28.99 -13.30 -37.29
C SER A 305 -29.60 -14.67 -37.66
N GLY A 306 -29.90 -15.51 -36.68
CA GLY A 306 -30.53 -16.83 -36.87
C GLY A 306 -32.06 -16.85 -36.63
N GLN A 307 -32.65 -15.71 -36.28
CA GLN A 307 -34.10 -15.49 -36.21
C GLN A 307 -34.59 -14.78 -37.48
#